data_AF-A0A3D0CAU9-F1
#
_entry.id   AF-A0A3D0CAU9-F1
#
_cell.length_a   1.000
_cell.length_b   1.000
_cell.length_c   1.000
_cell.angle_alpha   90.00
_cell.angle_beta   90.00
_cell.angle_gamma   90.00
#
_symmetry.space_group_name_H-M   'P 1'
#
loop_
_entity.id
_entity.type
_entity.pdbx_description
1 polymer ?
#
loop_
_entity_poly.entity_id
_entity_poly.type
_entity_poly.pdbx_seq_one_letter_code
_entity_poly.pdbx_strand_id
1 'polypeptide(L)'
;MPINLSNSYQTLGESFSQRILPTPVAQPSLLLWNEPLAKTLTIPLTKDNDAELIAQYFSGNRLIEGSKPIAQAYSGHQFAHFNPQLGDGRAHLLGDIADSEGKRWDIQLKGSGTSNFSRQGDGRCALGPALREYIMSEAMFALGVPTTRCLAVVTTGESVYRERPYDGAVVTRVAASHIRVGTFQYFAARGDIDSLKKLTNYAINRHFPELIIKSPESTSDNGDTNKPDNEMSSEQVLRFFSAVLAKQL
;
A
#
# COMPACT_ATOMS: atom_id res chain seq x y z
N MET A 1 -14.32 -1.07 -19.41
CA MET A 1 -13.45 -2.23 -19.09
C MET A 1 -13.62 -2.57 -17.62
N PRO A 2 -13.57 -3.84 -17.19
CA PRO A 2 -13.56 -4.16 -15.76
C PRO A 2 -12.29 -3.63 -15.08
N ILE A 3 -12.37 -3.32 -13.78
CA ILE A 3 -11.19 -2.96 -12.98
C ILE A 3 -10.29 -4.20 -12.86
N ASN A 4 -8.99 -4.05 -13.11
CA ASN A 4 -8.02 -5.13 -12.95
C ASN A 4 -6.81 -4.65 -12.14
N LEU A 5 -6.49 -5.34 -11.05
CA LEU A 5 -5.37 -5.02 -10.18
C LEU A 5 -4.14 -5.85 -10.51
N SER A 6 -2.98 -5.20 -10.49
CA SER A 6 -1.67 -5.83 -10.45
C SER A 6 -1.21 -6.05 -9.01
N ASN A 7 -0.09 -6.76 -8.82
CA ASN A 7 0.43 -7.07 -7.48
C ASN A 7 1.95 -6.90 -7.41
N SER A 8 2.46 -5.75 -7.84
CA SER A 8 3.90 -5.55 -8.02
C SER A 8 4.68 -5.72 -6.72
N TYR A 9 4.11 -5.38 -5.56
CA TYR A 9 4.79 -5.52 -4.27
C TYR A 9 5.14 -6.99 -3.95
N GLN A 10 4.34 -7.95 -4.43
CA GLN A 10 4.60 -9.37 -4.17
C GLN A 10 5.85 -9.90 -4.88
N THR A 11 6.36 -9.18 -5.88
CA THR A 11 7.62 -9.54 -6.55
C THR A 11 8.83 -9.47 -5.63
N LEU A 12 8.71 -8.78 -4.48
CA LEU A 12 9.75 -8.74 -3.45
C LEU A 12 9.97 -10.09 -2.76
N GLY A 13 8.96 -10.95 -2.73
CA GLY A 13 9.01 -12.28 -2.12
C GLY A 13 8.21 -12.39 -0.81
N GLU A 14 8.14 -13.61 -0.28
CA GLU A 14 7.24 -13.96 0.84
C GLU A 14 7.65 -13.34 2.18
N SER A 15 8.93 -13.00 2.38
CA SER A 15 9.42 -12.37 3.61
C SER A 15 8.87 -10.95 3.84
N PHE A 16 8.32 -10.32 2.81
CA PHE A 16 7.84 -8.93 2.86
C PHE A 16 6.38 -8.81 3.31
N SER A 17 5.62 -9.90 3.25
CA SER A 17 4.19 -9.83 3.49
C SER A 17 3.58 -11.20 3.76
N GLN A 18 2.48 -11.19 4.49
CA GLN A 18 1.59 -12.33 4.56
C GLN A 18 0.56 -12.25 3.43
N ARG A 19 0.39 -13.32 2.65
CA ARG A 19 -0.80 -13.48 1.79
C ARG A 19 -2.01 -13.78 2.68
N ILE A 20 -3.00 -12.91 2.67
CA ILE A 20 -4.18 -13.03 3.51
C ILE A 20 -5.33 -12.21 2.94
N LEU A 21 -6.52 -12.81 2.92
CA LEU A 21 -7.73 -12.17 2.42
C LEU A 21 -8.33 -11.24 3.48
N PRO A 22 -8.97 -10.12 3.07
CA PRO A 22 -9.88 -9.38 3.92
C PRO A 22 -10.91 -10.30 4.58
N THR A 23 -11.29 -9.98 5.81
CA THR A 23 -12.42 -10.63 6.48
C THR A 23 -13.72 -9.95 6.04
N PRO A 24 -14.64 -10.65 5.37
CA PRO A 24 -15.92 -10.08 4.96
C PRO A 24 -16.68 -9.45 6.13
N VAL A 25 -17.51 -8.47 5.81
CA VAL A 25 -18.36 -7.75 6.77
C VAL A 25 -19.83 -8.07 6.52
N ALA A 26 -20.67 -7.90 7.53
CA ALA A 26 -22.06 -8.38 7.50
C ALA A 26 -22.94 -7.67 6.46
N GLN A 27 -22.88 -6.34 6.40
CA GLN A 27 -23.75 -5.51 5.56
C GLN A 27 -22.96 -4.31 5.00
N PRO A 28 -22.10 -4.52 3.98
CA PRO A 28 -21.32 -3.44 3.40
C PRO A 28 -22.23 -2.40 2.72
N SER A 29 -22.13 -1.13 3.12
CA SER A 29 -22.87 -0.04 2.47
C SER A 29 -21.96 1.15 2.18
N LEU A 30 -22.02 1.68 0.95
CA LEU A 30 -21.18 2.78 0.50
C LEU A 30 -21.61 4.09 1.17
N LEU A 31 -20.72 4.67 1.97
CA LEU A 31 -20.96 5.96 2.62
C LEU A 31 -20.33 7.13 1.85
N LEU A 32 -19.05 7.00 1.49
CA LEU A 32 -18.30 8.01 0.74
C LEU A 32 -17.60 7.38 -0.45
N TRP A 33 -17.62 8.08 -1.59
CA TRP A 33 -16.94 7.70 -2.83
C TRP A 33 -16.25 8.92 -3.43
N ASN A 34 -14.97 8.77 -3.76
CA ASN A 34 -14.15 9.84 -4.33
C ASN A 34 -14.14 9.73 -5.86
N GLU A 35 -15.16 10.28 -6.51
CA GLU A 35 -15.29 10.21 -7.97
C GLU A 35 -14.11 10.83 -8.73
N PRO A 36 -13.56 12.00 -8.35
CA PRO A 36 -12.39 12.54 -9.03
C PRO A 36 -11.20 11.58 -8.98
N LEU A 37 -10.91 11.00 -7.81
CA LEU A 37 -9.82 10.03 -7.67
C LEU A 37 -10.10 8.75 -8.46
N ALA A 38 -11.34 8.24 -8.44
CA ALA A 38 -11.73 7.08 -9.24
C ALA A 38 -11.47 7.31 -10.74
N LYS A 39 -11.81 8.50 -11.24
CA LYS A 39 -11.54 8.90 -12.64
C LYS A 39 -10.05 8.93 -12.94
N THR A 40 -9.22 9.53 -12.07
CA THR A 40 -7.75 9.52 -12.21
C THR A 40 -7.21 8.09 -12.29
N LEU A 41 -7.69 7.21 -11.43
CA LEU A 41 -7.29 5.80 -11.39
C LEU A 41 -7.94 4.95 -12.49
N THR A 42 -8.68 5.56 -13.43
CA THR A 42 -9.40 4.88 -14.51
C THR A 42 -10.38 3.80 -14.03
N ILE A 43 -10.91 3.95 -12.81
CA ILE A 43 -11.92 3.06 -12.23
C ILE A 43 -13.29 3.41 -12.83
N PRO A 44 -13.92 2.51 -13.62
CA PRO A 44 -15.13 2.81 -14.36
C PRO A 44 -16.38 2.43 -13.54
N LEU A 45 -16.44 2.89 -12.30
CA LEU A 45 -17.59 2.72 -11.40
C LEU A 45 -18.09 4.09 -10.93
N THR A 46 -19.42 4.25 -10.86
CA THR A 46 -20.05 5.45 -10.34
C THR A 46 -20.89 5.14 -9.11
N LYS A 47 -21.03 6.11 -8.22
CA LYS A 47 -21.86 5.94 -7.02
C LYS A 47 -23.32 5.64 -7.39
N ASP A 48 -23.85 6.30 -8.41
CA ASP A 48 -25.27 6.20 -8.77
C ASP A 48 -25.66 4.82 -9.32
N ASN A 49 -24.77 4.17 -10.07
CA ASN A 49 -25.07 2.90 -10.73
C ASN A 49 -24.46 1.69 -10.00
N ASP A 50 -23.33 1.88 -9.32
CA ASP A 50 -22.49 0.78 -8.83
C ASP A 50 -22.29 0.79 -7.32
N ALA A 51 -23.08 1.55 -6.54
CA ALA A 51 -22.88 1.71 -5.09
C ALA A 51 -22.72 0.37 -4.35
N GLU A 52 -23.55 -0.62 -4.66
CA GLU A 52 -23.48 -1.94 -4.03
C GLU A 52 -22.18 -2.65 -4.41
N LEU A 53 -21.82 -2.66 -5.70
CA LEU A 53 -20.58 -3.29 -6.17
C LEU A 53 -19.33 -2.62 -5.59
N ILE A 54 -19.33 -1.29 -5.52
CA ILE A 54 -18.30 -0.49 -4.85
C ILE A 54 -18.21 -0.90 -3.38
N ALA A 55 -19.34 -0.98 -2.67
CA ALA A 55 -19.35 -1.41 -1.26
C ALA A 55 -18.76 -2.81 -1.09
N GLN A 56 -19.11 -3.77 -1.97
CA GLN A 56 -18.60 -5.13 -1.93
C GLN A 56 -17.08 -5.20 -2.18
N TYR A 57 -16.57 -4.47 -3.19
CA TYR A 57 -15.13 -4.45 -3.49
C TYR A 57 -14.31 -3.76 -2.39
N PHE A 58 -14.76 -2.59 -1.95
CA PHE A 58 -13.98 -1.71 -1.07
C PHE A 58 -14.26 -1.94 0.43
N SER A 59 -15.10 -2.91 0.78
CA SER A 59 -15.11 -3.57 2.10
C SER A 59 -14.25 -4.83 2.15
N GLY A 60 -13.92 -5.42 0.99
CA GLY A 60 -13.23 -6.70 0.89
C GLY A 60 -14.16 -7.92 0.87
N ASN A 61 -15.48 -7.73 0.78
CA ASN A 61 -16.44 -8.83 0.64
C ASN A 61 -16.35 -9.53 -0.72
N ARG A 62 -15.97 -8.78 -1.76
CA ARG A 62 -15.68 -9.30 -3.09
C ARG A 62 -14.29 -8.84 -3.50
N LEU A 63 -13.51 -9.73 -4.10
CA LEU A 63 -12.22 -9.36 -4.66
C LEU A 63 -12.39 -8.76 -6.05
N ILE A 64 -11.64 -7.69 -6.32
CA ILE A 64 -11.47 -7.13 -7.66
C ILE A 64 -10.64 -8.13 -8.48
N GLU A 65 -10.90 -8.22 -9.78
CA GLU A 65 -10.11 -9.05 -10.69
C GLU A 65 -8.60 -8.73 -10.57
N GLY A 66 -7.78 -9.78 -10.60
CA GLY A 66 -6.32 -9.66 -10.43
C GLY A 66 -5.84 -9.44 -8.99
N SER A 67 -6.72 -9.05 -8.05
CA SER A 67 -6.35 -8.81 -6.65
C SER A 67 -5.79 -10.07 -5.98
N LYS A 68 -4.62 -9.93 -5.35
CA LYS A 68 -4.03 -10.95 -4.48
C LYS A 68 -3.70 -10.28 -3.14
N PRO A 69 -4.66 -10.19 -2.22
CA PRO A 69 -4.47 -9.39 -1.02
C PRO A 69 -3.32 -9.86 -0.11
N ILE A 70 -2.62 -8.88 0.45
CA ILE A 70 -1.52 -9.10 1.41
C ILE A 70 -1.60 -8.15 2.61
N ALA A 71 -0.99 -8.55 3.72
CA ALA A 71 -0.64 -7.67 4.82
C ALA A 71 0.89 -7.49 4.84
N GLN A 72 1.40 -6.26 4.78
CA GLN A 72 2.84 -6.00 4.72
C GLN A 72 3.51 -6.18 6.09
N ALA A 73 4.72 -6.75 6.10
CA ALA A 73 5.58 -6.79 7.27
C ALA A 73 6.41 -5.51 7.37
N TYR A 74 6.50 -4.95 8.57
CA TYR A 74 7.42 -3.86 8.88
C TYR A 74 7.73 -3.83 10.38
N SER A 75 8.76 -3.09 10.78
CA SER A 75 9.09 -2.78 12.17
C SER A 75 8.94 -1.28 12.40
N GLY A 76 9.30 -0.78 13.57
CA GLY A 76 9.32 0.67 13.79
C GLY A 76 9.59 1.04 15.23
N HIS A 77 9.88 2.32 15.43
CA HIS A 77 10.05 2.89 16.76
C HIS A 77 8.71 3.45 17.22
N GLN A 78 8.15 2.89 18.29
CA GLN A 78 6.95 3.41 18.94
C GLN A 78 7.39 4.08 20.24
N PHE A 79 7.17 5.39 20.36
CA PHE A 79 7.63 6.17 21.52
C PHE A 79 9.13 5.95 21.81
N ALA A 80 9.97 6.08 20.78
CA ALA A 80 11.41 5.83 20.78
C ALA A 80 11.88 4.40 21.09
N HIS A 81 10.97 3.46 21.40
CA HIS A 81 11.33 2.06 21.62
C HIS A 81 11.20 1.27 20.33
N PHE A 82 12.27 0.56 19.97
CA PHE A 82 12.24 -0.28 18.77
C PHE A 82 11.33 -1.49 18.97
N ASN A 83 10.37 -1.65 18.07
CA ASN A 83 9.54 -2.83 17.99
C ASN A 83 9.95 -3.66 16.75
N PRO A 84 10.56 -4.84 16.93
CA PRO A 84 11.13 -5.62 15.83
C PRO A 84 10.06 -6.22 14.89
N GLN A 85 8.79 -6.20 15.27
CA GLN A 85 7.70 -6.78 14.49
C GLN A 85 6.39 -5.99 14.69
N LEU A 86 6.16 -5.06 13.77
CA LEU A 86 4.84 -4.49 13.47
C LEU A 86 4.32 -5.20 12.21
N GLY A 87 3.62 -4.46 11.35
CA GLY A 87 3.02 -4.93 10.12
C GLY A 87 1.61 -4.38 9.97
N ASP A 88 0.99 -4.67 8.84
CA ASP A 88 -0.39 -4.30 8.54
C ASP A 88 -1.37 -5.13 9.40
N GLY A 89 -1.53 -4.76 10.67
CA GLY A 89 -2.37 -5.50 11.63
C GLY A 89 -3.88 -5.26 11.50
N ARG A 90 -4.31 -4.39 10.59
CA ARG A 90 -5.73 -4.15 10.28
C ARG A 90 -5.92 -3.62 8.87
N ALA A 91 -4.99 -3.96 7.99
CA ALA A 91 -4.98 -3.43 6.64
C ALA A 91 -4.58 -4.52 5.66
N HIS A 92 -5.19 -4.47 4.47
CA HIS A 92 -4.93 -5.40 3.38
C HIS A 92 -4.65 -4.59 2.13
N LEU A 93 -3.45 -4.72 1.57
CA LEU A 93 -3.14 -4.22 0.23
C LEU A 93 -3.79 -5.17 -0.78
N LEU A 94 -4.79 -4.71 -1.52
CA LEU A 94 -5.48 -5.52 -2.53
C LEU A 94 -4.62 -5.76 -3.77
N GLY A 95 -3.73 -4.81 -4.07
CA GLY A 95 -2.92 -4.76 -5.27
C GLY A 95 -2.60 -3.32 -5.62
N ASP A 96 -2.16 -3.10 -6.85
CA ASP A 96 -1.87 -1.80 -7.42
C ASP A 96 -2.49 -1.62 -8.81
N ILE A 97 -2.81 -0.37 -9.15
CA ILE A 97 -3.44 0.03 -10.40
C ILE A 97 -2.66 1.19 -11.03
N ALA A 98 -2.57 1.23 -12.36
CA ALA A 98 -2.01 2.38 -13.07
C ALA A 98 -3.09 3.45 -13.28
N ASP A 99 -2.75 4.71 -13.08
CA ASP A 99 -3.59 5.83 -13.49
C ASP A 99 -3.51 6.10 -15.00
N SER A 100 -4.24 7.12 -15.45
CA SER A 100 -4.25 7.54 -16.86
C SER A 100 -2.89 7.95 -17.42
N GLU A 101 -1.90 8.26 -16.57
CA GLU A 101 -0.54 8.64 -16.94
C GLU A 101 0.44 7.46 -16.81
N GLY A 102 -0.06 6.27 -16.47
CA GLY A 102 0.75 5.07 -16.26
C GLY A 102 1.45 4.99 -14.91
N LYS A 103 1.21 5.95 -14.00
CA LYS A 103 1.77 5.93 -12.65
C LYS A 103 1.00 4.94 -11.78
N ARG A 104 1.73 4.12 -11.02
CA ARG A 104 1.14 3.05 -10.20
C ARG A 104 0.74 3.54 -8.80
N TRP A 105 -0.41 3.07 -8.35
CA TRP A 105 -1.02 3.38 -7.07
C TRP A 105 -1.45 2.11 -6.35
N ASP A 106 -1.04 1.96 -5.10
CA ASP A 106 -1.48 0.92 -4.19
C ASP A 106 -2.94 1.18 -3.74
N ILE A 107 -3.76 0.12 -3.69
CA ILE A 107 -5.12 0.14 -3.12
C ILE A 107 -5.14 -0.68 -1.83
N GLN A 108 -5.27 -0.02 -0.68
CA GLN A 108 -5.24 -0.65 0.65
C GLN A 108 -6.56 -0.45 1.40
N LEU A 109 -7.15 -1.55 1.88
CA LEU A 109 -8.33 -1.50 2.75
C LEU A 109 -7.90 -1.49 4.21
N LYS A 110 -8.23 -0.44 4.97
CA LYS A 110 -7.97 -0.36 6.41
C LYS A 110 -9.27 -0.58 7.21
N GLY A 111 -9.21 -1.45 8.21
CA GLY A 111 -10.36 -1.95 8.97
C GLY A 111 -10.94 -3.25 8.41
N SER A 112 -10.26 -3.87 7.45
CA SER A 112 -10.72 -5.01 6.65
C SER A 112 -10.43 -6.38 7.27
N GLY A 113 -10.18 -6.44 8.58
CA GLY A 113 -9.96 -7.70 9.31
C GLY A 113 -8.53 -7.88 9.81
N THR A 114 -8.29 -9.03 10.44
CA THR A 114 -7.03 -9.35 11.11
C THR A 114 -5.98 -9.95 10.16
N SER A 115 -4.72 -9.86 10.57
CA SER A 115 -3.57 -10.55 10.00
C SER A 115 -2.66 -11.08 11.11
N ASN A 116 -1.57 -11.76 10.76
CA ASN A 116 -0.53 -12.17 11.72
C ASN A 116 0.10 -10.96 12.45
N PHE A 117 -0.11 -9.74 11.94
CA PHE A 117 0.40 -8.50 12.52
C PHE A 117 -0.62 -7.80 13.42
N SER A 118 -1.85 -8.33 13.57
CA SER A 118 -2.91 -7.73 14.41
C SER A 118 -2.59 -7.73 15.89
N ARG A 119 -1.68 -8.60 16.35
CA ARG A 119 -1.41 -8.84 17.77
C ARG A 119 -2.73 -9.19 18.47
N GLN A 120 -3.16 -8.38 19.44
CA GLN A 120 -4.42 -8.55 20.17
C GLN A 120 -5.57 -7.67 19.62
N GLY A 121 -5.35 -6.97 18.50
CA GLY A 121 -6.36 -6.11 17.88
C GLY A 121 -7.37 -6.91 17.04
N ASP A 122 -8.58 -6.39 16.95
CA ASP A 122 -9.70 -6.98 16.19
C ASP A 122 -9.60 -6.82 14.66
N GLY A 123 -8.59 -6.10 14.16
CA GLY A 123 -8.44 -5.84 12.73
C GLY A 123 -9.49 -4.88 12.14
N ARG A 124 -10.38 -4.30 12.96
CA ARG A 124 -11.48 -3.44 12.51
C ARG A 124 -11.21 -1.95 12.74
N CYS A 125 -11.95 -1.11 12.03
CA CYS A 125 -11.90 0.35 12.15
C CYS A 125 -13.28 0.87 12.52
N ALA A 126 -13.36 1.75 13.52
CA ALA A 126 -14.60 2.45 13.82
C ALA A 126 -14.87 3.56 12.77
N LEU A 127 -16.13 3.90 12.56
CA LEU A 127 -16.58 4.85 11.56
C LEU A 127 -15.98 6.25 11.75
N GLY A 128 -15.95 6.76 12.98
CA GLY A 128 -15.38 8.09 13.28
C GLY A 128 -13.93 8.25 12.80
N PRO A 129 -13.00 7.36 13.20
CA PRO A 129 -11.64 7.33 12.64
C PRO A 129 -11.56 7.22 11.12
N ALA A 130 -12.40 6.39 10.48
CA ALA A 130 -12.42 6.25 9.03
C ALA A 130 -12.82 7.56 8.32
N LEU A 131 -13.86 8.23 8.82
CA LEU A 131 -14.30 9.53 8.29
C LEU A 131 -13.24 10.62 8.47
N ARG A 132 -12.61 10.68 9.64
CA ARG A 132 -11.52 11.64 9.88
C ARG A 132 -10.36 11.43 8.94
N GLU A 133 -9.97 10.18 8.69
CA GLU A 133 -8.90 9.87 7.73
C GLU A 133 -9.27 10.31 6.32
N TYR A 134 -10.48 9.99 5.85
CA TYR A 134 -10.96 10.45 4.55
C TYR A 134 -10.89 11.98 4.42
N ILE A 135 -11.50 12.71 5.37
CA ILE A 135 -11.57 14.17 5.31
C ILE A 135 -10.17 14.80 5.37
N MET A 136 -9.31 14.34 6.28
CA MET A 136 -7.97 14.92 6.44
C MET A 136 -7.06 14.62 5.26
N SER A 137 -7.10 13.40 4.72
CA SER A 137 -6.34 13.02 3.52
C SER A 137 -6.73 13.88 2.32
N GLU A 138 -8.02 14.07 2.08
CA GLU A 138 -8.48 14.84 0.93
C GLU A 138 -8.29 16.35 1.13
N ALA A 139 -8.40 16.86 2.36
CA ALA A 139 -8.07 18.24 2.68
C ALA A 139 -6.58 18.55 2.46
N MET A 140 -5.67 17.68 2.92
CA MET A 140 -4.23 17.85 2.68
C MET A 140 -3.92 17.86 1.18
N PHE A 141 -4.53 16.96 0.40
CA PHE A 141 -4.36 16.94 -1.04
C PHE A 141 -4.85 18.23 -1.70
N ALA A 142 -6.03 18.73 -1.31
CA ALA A 142 -6.57 19.99 -1.83
C ALA A 142 -5.70 21.21 -1.48
N LEU A 143 -4.95 21.14 -0.38
CA LEU A 143 -3.98 22.16 0.04
C LEU A 143 -2.60 22.00 -0.64
N GLY A 144 -2.44 21.03 -1.54
CA GLY A 144 -1.16 20.75 -2.21
C GLY A 144 -0.13 20.04 -1.33
N VAL A 145 -0.53 19.53 -0.17
CA VAL A 145 0.36 18.78 0.74
C VAL A 145 0.41 17.31 0.30
N PRO A 146 1.61 16.73 0.07
CA PRO A 146 1.75 15.32 -0.25
C PRO A 146 1.11 14.42 0.81
N THR A 147 0.18 13.57 0.40
CA THR A 147 -0.59 12.71 1.31
C THR A 147 -1.04 11.43 0.63
N THR A 148 -1.32 10.39 1.42
CA THR A 148 -2.20 9.31 0.95
C THR A 148 -3.59 9.88 0.68
N ARG A 149 -4.26 9.32 -0.31
CA ARG A 149 -5.63 9.68 -0.71
C ARG A 149 -6.62 8.66 -0.20
N CYS A 150 -7.90 9.02 -0.13
CA CYS A 150 -8.96 8.10 0.23
C CYS A 150 -9.98 7.97 -0.90
N LEU A 151 -10.21 6.73 -1.35
CA LEU A 151 -11.12 6.43 -2.46
C LEU A 151 -12.55 6.16 -2.00
N ALA A 152 -12.73 5.44 -0.90
CA ALA A 152 -14.05 5.05 -0.41
C ALA A 152 -14.07 4.91 1.12
N VAL A 153 -15.25 5.13 1.70
CA VAL A 153 -15.61 4.69 3.06
C VAL A 153 -16.86 3.83 2.96
N VAL A 154 -16.78 2.61 3.48
CA VAL A 154 -17.86 1.62 3.47
C VAL A 154 -18.21 1.26 4.92
N THR A 155 -19.47 1.39 5.32
CA THR A 155 -19.94 0.90 6.62
C THR A 155 -20.08 -0.61 6.58
N THR A 156 -19.93 -1.27 7.73
CA THR A 156 -19.81 -2.74 7.79
C THR A 156 -21.07 -3.46 8.24
N GLY A 157 -22.01 -2.74 8.88
CA GLY A 157 -23.12 -3.33 9.63
C GLY A 157 -22.70 -4.03 10.93
N GLU A 158 -21.43 -3.94 11.31
CA GLU A 158 -20.87 -4.57 12.52
C GLU A 158 -20.51 -3.50 13.56
N SER A 159 -20.57 -3.86 14.85
CA SER A 159 -20.06 -3.02 15.93
C SER A 159 -18.58 -3.27 16.18
N VAL A 160 -17.82 -2.20 16.36
CA VAL A 160 -16.40 -2.20 16.76
C VAL A 160 -16.32 -1.72 18.21
N TYR A 161 -15.82 -2.57 19.09
CA TYR A 161 -15.76 -2.31 20.52
C TYR A 161 -14.48 -1.59 20.92
N ARG A 162 -14.60 -0.40 21.50
CA ARG A 162 -13.51 0.33 22.14
C ARG A 162 -13.95 0.65 23.58
N GLU A 163 -13.89 1.91 23.99
CA GLU A 163 -14.52 2.36 25.24
C GLU A 163 -16.04 2.17 25.26
N ARG A 164 -16.68 2.15 24.08
CA ARG A 164 -18.09 1.81 23.85
C ARG A 164 -18.24 1.17 22.46
N PRO A 165 -19.39 0.55 22.13
CA PRO A 165 -19.63 0.11 20.75
C PRO A 165 -19.74 1.30 19.80
N TYR A 166 -19.08 1.19 18.65
CA TYR A 166 -19.17 2.13 17.54
C TYR A 166 -19.49 1.39 16.26
N ASP A 167 -20.11 2.05 15.29
CA ASP A 167 -20.29 1.47 13.95
C ASP A 167 -18.93 1.21 13.29
N GLY A 168 -18.77 0.04 12.69
CA GLY A 168 -17.58 -0.34 11.96
C GLY A 168 -17.57 0.21 10.53
N ALA A 169 -16.38 0.53 10.04
CA ALA A 169 -16.13 0.97 8.68
C ALA A 169 -14.84 0.37 8.11
N VAL A 170 -14.77 0.32 6.77
CA VAL A 170 -13.54 0.13 6.01
C VAL A 170 -13.25 1.41 5.24
N VAL A 171 -12.02 1.90 5.33
CA VAL A 171 -11.53 3.03 4.52
C VAL A 171 -10.54 2.53 3.48
N THR A 172 -10.77 2.90 2.22
CA THR A 172 -9.88 2.57 1.10
C THR A 172 -8.86 3.66 0.91
N ARG A 173 -7.60 3.35 1.22
CA ARG A 173 -6.44 4.23 1.06
C ARG A 173 -5.80 3.99 -0.30
N VAL A 174 -5.39 5.08 -0.93
CA VAL A 174 -4.68 5.08 -2.21
C VAL A 174 -3.37 5.84 -2.03
N ALA A 175 -2.25 5.25 -2.45
CA ALA A 175 -0.94 5.87 -2.32
C ALA A 175 0.00 5.40 -3.43
N ALA A 176 1.03 6.18 -3.77
CA ALA A 176 2.07 5.70 -4.69
C ALA A 176 2.73 4.41 -4.15
N SER A 177 2.90 4.33 -2.83
CA SER A 177 3.29 3.11 -2.12
C SER A 177 2.97 3.18 -0.63
N HIS A 178 2.79 2.01 0.00
CA HIS A 178 2.74 1.83 1.46
C HIS A 178 4.09 1.39 2.08
N ILE A 179 5.20 1.47 1.34
CA ILE A 179 6.55 1.30 1.92
C ILE A 179 6.81 2.39 2.96
N ARG A 180 7.43 2.00 4.08
CA ARG A 180 7.74 2.88 5.22
C ARG A 180 9.24 2.78 5.52
N VAL A 181 9.79 3.75 6.26
CA VAL A 181 11.12 3.60 6.90
C VAL A 181 11.16 2.30 7.73
N GLY A 182 10.07 1.99 8.42
CA GLY A 182 9.89 0.75 9.16
C GLY A 182 10.01 -0.53 8.33
N THR A 183 9.72 -0.49 7.03
CA THR A 183 9.90 -1.65 6.13
C THR A 183 11.38 -1.96 5.94
N PHE A 184 12.22 -0.94 5.78
CA PHE A 184 13.68 -1.12 5.72
C PHE A 184 14.24 -1.55 7.08
N GLN A 185 13.79 -0.90 8.16
CA GLN A 185 14.22 -1.26 9.53
C GLN A 185 13.93 -2.73 9.86
N TYR A 186 12.86 -3.31 9.30
CA TYR A 186 12.48 -4.70 9.55
C TYR A 186 13.57 -5.68 9.11
N PHE A 187 14.13 -5.48 7.92
CA PHE A 187 15.19 -6.33 7.38
C PHE A 187 16.56 -5.96 7.96
N ALA A 188 16.82 -4.66 8.16
CA ALA A 188 18.07 -4.19 8.77
C ALA A 188 18.28 -4.77 10.18
N ALA A 189 17.24 -4.77 11.02
CA ALA A 189 17.32 -5.34 12.37
C ALA A 189 17.54 -6.87 12.40
N ARG A 190 17.33 -7.55 11.27
CA ARG A 190 17.55 -9.00 11.11
C ARG A 190 18.87 -9.33 10.40
N GLY A 191 19.64 -8.32 9.99
CA GLY A 191 20.85 -8.52 9.17
C GLY A 191 20.55 -9.05 7.76
N ASP A 192 19.30 -8.94 7.27
CA ASP A 192 18.88 -9.45 5.96
C ASP A 192 19.20 -8.44 4.85
N ILE A 193 20.46 -8.45 4.42
CA ILE A 193 20.99 -7.54 3.41
C ILE A 193 20.38 -7.79 2.02
N ASP A 194 20.05 -9.04 1.69
CA ASP A 194 19.49 -9.37 0.38
C ASP A 194 18.08 -8.82 0.22
N SER A 195 17.23 -8.95 1.26
CA SER A 195 15.92 -8.32 1.26
C SER A 195 16.02 -6.79 1.24
N LEU A 196 17.01 -6.19 1.92
CA LEU A 196 17.25 -4.75 1.81
C LEU A 196 17.58 -4.33 0.37
N LYS A 197 18.47 -5.05 -0.32
CA LYS A 197 18.80 -4.78 -1.73
C LYS A 197 17.56 -4.89 -2.63
N LYS A 198 16.77 -5.95 -2.48
CA LYS A 198 15.50 -6.13 -3.21
C LYS A 198 14.53 -4.97 -2.98
N LEU A 199 14.35 -4.57 -1.72
CA LEU A 199 13.46 -3.47 -1.35
C LEU A 199 13.91 -2.14 -1.94
N THR A 200 15.20 -1.83 -1.85
CA THR A 200 15.77 -0.59 -2.40
C THR A 200 15.63 -0.57 -3.92
N ASN A 201 15.99 -1.65 -4.62
CA ASN A 201 15.83 -1.74 -6.07
C ASN A 201 14.36 -1.57 -6.48
N TYR A 202 13.42 -2.22 -5.78
CA TYR A 202 11.99 -2.04 -6.02
C TYR A 202 11.55 -0.57 -5.81
N ALA A 203 12.02 0.06 -4.73
CA ALA A 203 11.67 1.44 -4.42
C ALA A 203 12.23 2.43 -5.46
N ILE A 204 13.47 2.23 -5.93
CA ILE A 204 14.08 3.01 -7.02
C ILE A 204 13.26 2.83 -8.30
N ASN A 205 13.05 1.58 -8.74
CA ASN A 205 12.35 1.29 -9.99
C ASN A 205 10.92 1.85 -10.02
N ARG A 206 10.24 1.90 -8.86
CA ARG A 206 8.86 2.39 -8.77
C ARG A 206 8.76 3.89 -8.58
N HIS A 207 9.66 4.51 -7.81
CA HIS A 207 9.48 5.89 -7.31
C HIS A 207 10.52 6.88 -7.77
N PHE A 208 11.68 6.40 -8.22
CA PHE A 208 12.84 7.19 -8.64
C PHE A 208 13.50 6.57 -9.89
N PRO A 209 12.75 6.30 -10.97
CA PRO A 209 13.30 5.67 -12.17
C PRO A 209 14.43 6.49 -12.81
N GLU A 210 14.49 7.80 -12.57
CA GLU A 210 15.57 8.70 -12.98
C GLU A 210 16.93 8.37 -12.34
N LEU A 211 16.95 7.60 -11.24
CA LEU A 211 18.17 7.15 -10.59
C LEU A 211 18.73 5.85 -11.19
N ILE A 212 17.98 5.20 -12.10
CA ILE A 212 18.46 4.01 -12.80
C ILE A 212 19.55 4.45 -13.77
N ILE A 213 20.81 4.19 -13.42
CA ILE A 213 21.94 4.40 -14.31
C ILE A 213 21.84 3.32 -15.39
N LYS A 214 21.53 3.71 -16.63
CA LYS A 214 21.77 2.83 -17.77
C LYS A 214 23.28 2.76 -17.93
N SER A 215 23.88 1.59 -17.74
CA SER A 215 25.25 1.35 -18.15
C SER A 215 25.41 1.80 -19.61
N PRO A 216 26.46 2.53 -19.99
CA PRO A 216 26.73 2.77 -21.39
C PRO A 216 26.81 1.40 -22.09
N GLU A 217 26.14 1.28 -23.24
CA GLU A 217 26.20 0.08 -24.08
C GLU A 217 27.67 -0.32 -24.24
N SER A 218 28.03 -1.46 -23.66
CA SER A 218 29.39 -1.98 -23.75
C SER A 218 29.66 -2.39 -25.19
N THR A 219 30.31 -1.52 -25.95
CA THR A 219 31.06 -1.91 -27.13
C THR A 219 32.29 -2.68 -26.69
N SER A 220 32.17 -4.01 -26.52
CA SER A 220 33.21 -4.98 -26.93
C SER A 220 32.88 -6.41 -26.50
N ASP A 221 33.06 -7.31 -27.46
CA ASP A 221 33.27 -8.74 -27.30
C ASP A 221 34.21 -9.04 -26.13
N ASN A 222 33.74 -9.83 -25.16
CA ASN A 222 34.39 -11.08 -24.76
C ASN A 222 33.52 -11.80 -23.71
N GLY A 223 33.25 -13.07 -23.99
CA GLY A 223 32.29 -13.89 -23.26
C GLY A 223 32.69 -14.16 -21.82
N ASP A 224 31.83 -13.70 -20.90
CA ASP A 224 31.43 -14.44 -19.70
C ASP A 224 30.05 -13.93 -19.26
N THR A 225 28.99 -14.39 -19.95
CA THR A 225 27.62 -13.89 -19.79
C THR A 225 26.84 -14.69 -18.75
N ASN A 226 27.28 -14.70 -17.49
CA ASN A 226 26.45 -15.27 -16.42
C ASN A 226 26.65 -14.66 -15.02
N LYS A 227 26.71 -13.34 -14.94
CA LYS A 227 26.40 -12.61 -13.71
C LYS A 227 25.29 -11.61 -13.99
N PRO A 228 24.12 -11.67 -13.33
CA PRO A 228 23.16 -10.60 -13.46
C PRO A 228 23.75 -9.35 -12.82
N ASP A 229 23.97 -8.31 -13.62
CA ASP A 229 24.31 -6.94 -13.19
C ASP A 229 23.18 -6.37 -12.32
N ASN A 230 23.10 -6.83 -11.08
CA ASN A 230 22.13 -6.40 -10.08
C ASN A 230 22.81 -6.08 -8.74
N GLU A 231 24.13 -5.85 -8.76
CA GLU A 231 24.86 -5.33 -7.61
C GLU A 231 24.62 -3.83 -7.48
N MET A 232 23.79 -3.46 -6.50
CA MET A 232 23.48 -2.08 -6.17
C MET A 232 24.72 -1.41 -5.58
N SER A 233 25.25 -0.38 -6.27
CA SER A 233 26.45 0.33 -5.81
C SER A 233 26.16 1.21 -4.58
N SER A 234 27.17 1.45 -3.74
CA SER A 234 27.05 2.36 -2.59
C SER A 234 26.61 3.76 -3.02
N GLU A 235 27.04 4.23 -4.19
CA GLU A 235 26.62 5.52 -4.75
C GLU A 235 25.12 5.53 -5.07
N GLN A 236 24.60 4.48 -5.69
CA GLN A 236 23.17 4.38 -6.00
C GLN A 236 22.32 4.37 -4.71
N VAL A 237 22.78 3.69 -3.66
CA VAL A 237 22.13 3.71 -2.34
C VAL A 237 22.09 5.12 -1.76
N LEU A 238 23.23 5.84 -1.79
CA LEU A 238 23.30 7.21 -1.27
C LEU A 238 22.39 8.16 -2.07
N ARG A 239 22.40 8.06 -3.40
CA ARG A 239 21.52 8.86 -4.27
C ARG A 239 20.05 8.60 -3.99
N PHE A 240 19.66 7.34 -3.76
CA PHE A 240 18.30 6.97 -3.41
C PHE A 240 17.86 7.64 -2.10
N PHE A 241 18.64 7.52 -1.02
CA PHE A 241 18.27 8.14 0.25
C PHE A 241 18.23 9.67 0.19
N SER A 242 19.13 10.30 -0.56
CA SER A 242 19.09 11.74 -0.82
C SER A 242 17.81 12.16 -1.58
N ALA A 243 17.41 11.39 -2.60
CA ALA A 243 16.17 11.67 -3.34
C ALA A 243 14.91 11.47 -2.49
N VAL A 244 14.90 10.48 -1.59
CA VAL A 244 13.81 10.28 -0.63
C VAL A 244 13.67 11.49 0.29
N LEU A 245 14.78 12.01 0.84
CA LEU A 245 14.76 13.19 1.71
C LEU A 245 14.24 14.43 0.98
N ALA A 246 14.68 14.65 -0.26
CA ALA A 246 14.25 15.79 -1.07
C ALA A 246 12.75 15.76 -1.42
N LYS A 247 12.10 14.59 -1.39
CA LYS A 247 10.66 14.42 -1.67
C LYS A 247 9.79 14.58 -0.42
N GLN A 248 10.39 14.56 0.77
CA GLN A 248 9.69 14.74 2.05
C GLN A 248 9.68 16.21 2.52
N LEU A 249 10.51 17.06 1.92
CA LEU A 249 10.58 18.52 2.13
C LEU A 249 9.84 19.25 1.01
#